data_AF-N9UQI4-F1
#
_entry.id   AF-N9UQI4-F1
#
_cell.length_a   1.000
_cell.length_b   1.000
_cell.length_c   1.000
_cell.angle_alpha   90.00
_cell.angle_beta   90.00
_cell.angle_gamma   90.00
#
_symmetry.space_group_name_H-M   'P 1'
#
loop_
_entity.id
_entity.type
_entity.pdbx_description
1 polymer ?
#
loop_
_entity_poly.entity_id
_entity_poly.type
_entity_poly.pdbx_seq_one_letter_code
_entity_poly.pdbx_strand_id
1 'polypeptide(L)'
;MPQLLKGRKGNLRIPDLSTLPKTLEYEKYEASMKEKWEKESQSKRPSLFLVIFKLEWKMFLLCYITMVIYELIALAFPLMLQYVIKWINNPQGTLKRGIFFILLTVVFQLISCFTQEFGKKWLFVLGVRIRNGLIGLIYDKALKLNASGIEEPGRFVNLMANDAPVFIGNVEMVFFGLASPVMFIVLFVLIYINMGKWVYVPLIVFIAFLLLNIGFGFLNGKLFSKFVYMKDKRVSFMGEILHNIKFIKYNNWEKTTEKRIGKKRLWELFFVFLVGFFRCSFFTLTVEIGSSMSIALFVTMVMSSSEMQLARVITTIALFNSIRIPVRTVGLMAT
;
A
#
# COMPACT_ATOMS: atom_id res chain seq x y z
N MET A 1 28.21 -8.29 3.30
CA MET A 1 27.28 -9.03 2.42
C MET A 1 27.85 -10.41 2.01
N PRO A 2 28.11 -11.34 2.95
CA PRO A 2 28.69 -12.64 2.60
C PRO A 2 27.71 -13.58 1.86
N GLN A 3 26.42 -13.55 2.20
CA GLN A 3 25.39 -14.39 1.56
C GLN A 3 25.12 -14.02 0.11
N LEU A 4 25.05 -12.72 -0.22
CA LEU A 4 24.85 -12.27 -1.60
C LEU A 4 26.03 -12.66 -2.50
N LEU A 5 27.25 -12.58 -1.98
CA LEU A 5 28.45 -13.01 -2.71
C LEU A 5 28.46 -14.53 -2.92
N LYS A 6 28.00 -15.30 -1.93
CA LYS A 6 27.90 -16.77 -2.01
C LYS A 6 26.79 -17.21 -2.97
N GLY A 7 25.63 -16.55 -2.92
CA GLY A 7 24.51 -16.76 -3.84
C GLY A 7 24.83 -16.40 -5.29
N ARG A 8 25.75 -15.45 -5.53
CA ARG A 8 26.25 -15.16 -6.88
C ARG A 8 27.07 -16.32 -7.47
N LYS A 9 27.73 -17.12 -6.62
CA LYS A 9 28.63 -18.21 -7.03
C LYS A 9 27.92 -19.57 -7.14
N GLY A 10 26.68 -19.68 -6.67
CA GLY A 10 25.91 -20.92 -6.72
C GLY A 10 24.68 -20.86 -5.82
N ASN A 11 23.92 -21.94 -5.79
CA ASN A 11 22.69 -22.01 -5.00
C ASN A 11 23.00 -22.02 -3.50
N LEU A 12 22.35 -21.13 -2.74
CA LEU A 12 22.42 -21.09 -1.29
C LEU A 12 21.73 -22.33 -0.70
N ARG A 13 22.37 -22.96 0.30
CA ARG A 13 21.78 -24.03 1.09
C ARG A 13 21.36 -23.50 2.46
N ILE A 14 20.50 -24.24 3.18
CA ILE A 14 20.03 -23.87 4.54
C ILE A 14 21.19 -23.53 5.50
N PRO A 15 22.32 -24.27 5.53
CA PRO A 15 23.45 -23.94 6.42
C PRO A 15 24.17 -22.62 6.08
N ASP A 16 23.94 -22.07 4.87
CA ASP A 16 24.54 -20.80 4.45
C ASP A 16 23.75 -19.58 4.96
N LEU A 17 22.55 -19.82 5.48
CA LEU A 17 21.69 -18.80 6.05
C LEU A 17 22.16 -18.44 7.46
N SER A 18 22.12 -17.15 7.75
CA SER A 18 22.46 -16.61 9.06
C SER A 18 21.37 -16.97 10.06
N THR A 19 21.78 -17.18 11.31
CA THR A 19 20.85 -17.33 12.41
C THR A 19 19.90 -16.14 12.51
N LEU A 20 18.67 -16.40 12.97
CA LEU A 20 17.67 -15.37 13.17
C LEU A 20 18.19 -14.30 14.15
N PRO A 21 17.95 -13.00 13.87
CA PRO A 21 18.30 -11.95 14.81
C PRO A 21 17.41 -12.01 16.05
N LYS A 22 17.93 -11.57 17.20
CA LYS A 22 17.21 -11.57 18.49
C LYS A 22 15.86 -10.85 18.44
N THR A 23 15.73 -9.86 17.56
CA THR A 23 14.49 -9.11 17.33
C THR A 23 13.37 -9.95 16.69
N LEU A 24 13.68 -11.12 16.15
CA LEU A 24 12.74 -12.06 15.52
C LEU A 24 12.71 -13.41 16.27
N GLU A 25 13.17 -13.45 17.52
CA GLU A 25 13.05 -14.64 18.37
C GLU A 25 11.58 -15.03 18.53
N TYR A 26 11.22 -16.14 17.88
CA TYR A 26 9.86 -16.65 17.78
C TYR A 26 9.29 -17.03 19.15
N GLU A 27 10.04 -17.81 19.94
CA GLU A 27 9.57 -18.40 21.20
C GLU A 27 9.12 -17.34 22.22
N LYS A 28 9.93 -16.28 22.39
CA LYS A 28 9.61 -15.19 23.32
C LYS A 28 8.38 -14.41 22.87
N TYR A 29 8.28 -14.15 21.56
CA TYR A 29 7.16 -13.40 21.00
C TYR A 29 5.85 -14.19 21.09
N GLU A 30 5.89 -15.48 20.75
CA GLU A 30 4.76 -16.40 20.88
C GLU A 30 4.28 -16.47 22.34
N ALA A 31 5.18 -16.68 23.29
CA ALA A 31 4.84 -16.76 24.71
C ALA A 31 4.14 -15.48 25.21
N SER A 32 4.70 -14.30 24.88
CA SER A 32 4.10 -13.01 25.27
C SER A 32 2.75 -12.76 24.61
N MET A 33 2.59 -13.18 23.35
CA MET A 33 1.32 -13.05 22.62
C MET A 33 0.25 -13.97 23.19
N LYS A 34 0.59 -15.21 23.58
CA LYS A 34 -0.30 -16.13 24.27
C LYS A 34 -0.76 -15.58 25.62
N GLU A 35 0.17 -15.12 26.45
CA GLU A 35 -0.16 -14.58 27.78
C GLU A 35 -1.14 -13.40 27.70
N LYS A 36 -0.91 -12.46 26.76
CA LYS A 36 -1.83 -11.32 26.57
C LYS A 36 -3.16 -11.75 25.96
N TRP A 37 -3.16 -12.74 25.08
CA TRP A 37 -4.40 -13.28 24.50
C TRP A 37 -5.26 -13.97 25.56
N GLU A 38 -4.68 -14.75 26.46
CA GLU A 38 -5.43 -15.42 27.54
C GLU A 38 -6.10 -14.41 28.48
N LYS A 39 -5.40 -13.32 28.83
CA LYS A 39 -5.96 -12.22 29.63
C LYS A 39 -7.11 -11.50 28.91
N GLU A 40 -6.96 -11.20 27.62
CA GLU A 40 -7.99 -10.53 26.83
C GLU A 40 -9.19 -11.46 26.55
N SER A 41 -8.96 -12.76 26.40
CA SER A 41 -10.01 -13.76 26.14
C SER A 41 -11.03 -13.87 27.28
N GLN A 42 -10.67 -13.44 28.49
CA GLN A 42 -11.56 -13.39 29.66
C GLN A 42 -12.41 -12.10 29.70
N SER A 43 -12.14 -11.12 28.83
CA SER A 43 -12.87 -9.87 28.77
C SER A 43 -14.20 -10.00 28.01
N LYS A 44 -15.16 -9.12 28.29
CA LYS A 44 -16.51 -9.13 27.68
C LYS A 44 -16.51 -9.00 26.14
N ARG A 45 -15.46 -8.42 25.55
CA ARG A 45 -15.31 -8.23 24.10
C ARG A 45 -13.84 -8.47 23.69
N PRO A 46 -13.43 -9.74 23.51
CA PRO A 46 -12.04 -10.04 23.18
C PRO A 46 -11.71 -9.54 21.77
N SER A 47 -10.57 -8.86 21.62
CA SER A 47 -10.12 -8.36 20.31
C SER A 47 -8.64 -8.62 20.06
N LEU A 48 -8.35 -9.42 19.02
CA LEU A 48 -6.98 -9.76 18.62
C LEU A 48 -6.18 -8.52 18.21
N PHE A 49 -6.81 -7.56 17.52
CA PHE A 49 -6.18 -6.33 17.10
C PHE A 49 -5.62 -5.54 18.28
N LEU A 50 -6.39 -5.43 19.37
CA LEU A 50 -6.00 -4.69 20.56
C LEU A 50 -4.86 -5.39 21.32
N VAL A 51 -4.82 -6.71 21.33
CA VAL A 51 -3.69 -7.49 21.86
C VAL A 51 -2.42 -7.23 21.07
N ILE A 52 -2.49 -7.32 19.73
CA ILE A 52 -1.36 -7.02 18.83
C ILE A 52 -0.89 -5.58 19.05
N PHE A 53 -1.83 -4.63 19.12
CA PHE A 53 -1.53 -3.23 19.35
C PHE A 53 -0.84 -2.96 20.68
N LYS A 54 -1.36 -3.52 21.78
CA LYS A 54 -0.72 -3.43 23.10
C LYS A 54 0.62 -4.16 23.17
N LEU A 55 0.83 -5.20 22.37
CA LEU A 55 2.10 -5.93 22.31
C LEU A 55 3.17 -5.14 21.59
N GLU A 56 2.83 -4.55 20.45
CA GLU A 56 3.79 -3.92 19.54
C GLU A 56 3.70 -2.39 19.51
N TRP A 57 3.01 -1.74 20.47
CA TRP A 57 2.82 -0.28 20.51
C TRP A 57 4.10 0.52 20.28
N LYS A 58 5.22 0.11 20.89
CA LYS A 58 6.51 0.81 20.72
C LYS A 58 7.02 0.73 19.28
N MET A 59 6.89 -0.42 18.63
CA MET A 59 7.29 -0.63 17.25
C MET A 59 6.33 0.06 16.28
N PHE A 60 5.03 0.04 16.57
CA PHE A 60 4.03 0.79 15.83
C PHE A 60 4.33 2.30 15.86
N LEU A 61 4.61 2.85 17.03
CA LEU A 61 4.96 4.27 17.19
C LEU A 61 6.26 4.61 16.44
N LEU A 62 7.30 3.76 16.56
CA LEU A 62 8.55 3.94 15.84
C LEU A 62 8.31 3.95 14.32
N CYS A 63 7.60 2.96 13.79
CA CYS A 63 7.31 2.85 12.37
C CYS A 63 6.51 4.06 11.86
N TYR A 64 5.47 4.47 12.60
CA TYR A 64 4.67 5.65 12.28
C TYR A 64 5.52 6.92 12.20
N ILE A 65 6.31 7.20 13.25
CA ILE A 65 7.16 8.39 13.31
C ILE A 65 8.18 8.36 12.16
N THR A 66 8.83 7.23 11.91
CA THR A 66 9.81 7.13 10.81
C THR A 66 9.18 7.38 9.44
N MET A 67 7.93 6.94 9.23
CA MET A 67 7.21 7.18 7.97
C MET A 67 6.81 8.64 7.81
N VAL A 68 6.28 9.27 8.86
CA VAL A 68 5.98 10.69 8.85
C VAL A 68 7.25 11.52 8.57
N ILE A 69 8.36 11.21 9.25
CA ILE A 69 9.64 11.90 9.02
C ILE A 69 10.10 11.73 7.57
N TYR A 70 10.03 10.52 7.01
CA TYR A 70 10.36 10.27 5.61
C TYR A 70 9.52 11.13 4.67
N GLU A 71 8.19 11.15 4.84
CA GLU A 71 7.29 11.92 3.99
C GLU A 71 7.54 13.42 4.07
N LEU A 72 7.84 13.94 5.26
CA LEU A 72 8.19 15.35 5.45
C LEU A 72 9.54 15.69 4.81
N ILE A 73 10.56 14.85 4.96
CA ILE A 73 11.87 15.06 4.32
C ILE A 73 11.74 14.97 2.79
N ALA A 74 10.86 14.11 2.27
CA ALA A 74 10.61 14.02 0.84
C ALA A 74 10.05 15.33 0.25
N LEU A 75 9.31 16.13 1.04
CA LEU A 75 8.86 17.48 0.64
C LEU A 75 9.98 18.52 0.65
N ALA A 76 11.11 18.27 1.34
CA ALA A 76 12.24 19.19 1.34
C ALA A 76 12.94 19.26 -0.02
N PHE A 77 12.92 18.18 -0.81
CA PHE A 77 13.58 18.15 -2.13
C PHE A 77 13.02 19.20 -3.10
N PRO A 78 11.69 19.30 -3.33
CA PRO A 78 11.10 20.40 -4.11
C PRO A 78 11.51 21.80 -3.62
N LEU A 79 11.58 22.01 -2.30
CA LEU A 79 11.95 23.31 -1.72
C LEU A 79 13.42 23.65 -1.99
N MET A 80 14.32 22.67 -1.85
CA MET A 80 15.74 22.86 -2.16
C MET A 80 15.95 23.17 -3.64
N LEU A 81 15.21 22.48 -4.52
CA LEU A 81 15.22 22.75 -5.95
C LEU A 81 14.82 24.20 -6.26
N GLN A 82 13.89 24.79 -5.50
CA GLN A 82 13.54 26.20 -5.63
C GLN A 82 14.76 27.13 -5.46
N TYR A 83 15.56 26.90 -4.42
CA TYR A 83 16.73 27.72 -4.11
C TYR A 83 17.81 27.57 -5.17
N VAL A 84 18.02 26.35 -5.68
CA VAL A 84 18.95 26.10 -6.78
C VAL A 84 18.51 26.85 -8.04
N ILE A 85 17.23 26.82 -8.41
CA ILE A 85 16.71 27.53 -9.59
C ILE A 85 16.81 29.05 -9.41
N LYS A 86 16.48 29.57 -8.22
CA LYS A 86 16.67 30.99 -7.89
C LYS A 86 18.14 31.41 -8.02
N TRP A 87 19.07 30.56 -7.59
CA TRP A 87 20.50 30.81 -7.73
C TRP A 87 20.95 30.80 -9.21
N ILE A 88 20.51 29.82 -10.02
CA ILE A 88 20.83 29.75 -11.46
C ILE A 88 20.36 31.01 -12.21
N ASN A 89 19.18 31.53 -11.85
CA ASN A 89 18.61 32.70 -12.51
C ASN A 89 19.20 34.04 -12.02
N ASN A 90 20.08 34.03 -11.00
CA ASN A 90 20.69 35.25 -10.46
C ASN A 90 22.09 35.49 -11.07
N PRO A 91 22.27 36.50 -11.93
CA PRO A 91 23.55 36.76 -12.61
C PRO A 91 24.69 37.19 -11.67
N GLN A 92 24.38 37.63 -10.44
CA GLN A 92 25.34 38.03 -9.40
C GLN A 92 25.58 36.92 -8.35
N GLY A 93 25.17 35.68 -8.63
CA GLY A 93 25.23 34.57 -7.68
C GLY A 93 26.66 34.13 -7.36
N THR A 94 27.05 34.15 -6.08
CA THR A 94 28.34 33.60 -5.65
C THR A 94 28.38 32.08 -5.86
N LEU A 95 29.41 31.57 -6.55
CA LEU A 95 29.61 30.14 -6.82
C LEU A 95 29.54 29.27 -5.55
N LYS A 96 30.15 29.74 -4.45
CA LYS A 96 30.18 29.06 -3.15
C LYS A 96 28.77 28.76 -2.60
N ARG A 97 27.80 29.67 -2.81
CA ARG A 97 26.42 29.48 -2.34
C ARG A 97 25.68 28.43 -3.17
N GLY A 98 25.89 28.38 -4.48
CA GLY A 98 25.31 27.36 -5.36
C GLY A 98 25.80 25.95 -5.01
N ILE A 99 27.12 25.79 -4.87
CA ILE A 99 27.73 24.51 -4.48
C ILE A 99 27.18 24.06 -3.12
N PHE A 100 27.04 24.98 -2.15
CA PHE A 100 26.45 24.68 -0.85
C PHE A 100 25.03 24.13 -0.95
N PHE A 101 24.12 24.78 -1.72
CA PHE A 101 22.74 24.30 -1.88
C PHE A 101 22.66 22.95 -2.61
N ILE A 102 23.52 22.70 -3.59
CA ILE A 102 23.57 21.41 -4.30
C ILE A 102 24.02 20.30 -3.35
N LEU A 103 25.13 20.51 -2.62
CA LEU A 103 25.62 19.55 -1.62
C LEU A 103 24.57 19.28 -0.54
N LEU A 104 23.90 20.34 -0.06
CA LEU A 104 22.81 20.22 0.90
C LEU A 104 21.68 19.34 0.36
N THR A 105 21.28 19.54 -0.90
CA THR A 105 20.23 18.73 -1.55
C THR A 105 20.63 17.25 -1.61
N VAL A 106 21.88 16.95 -1.95
CA VAL A 106 22.40 15.57 -1.96
C VAL A 106 22.34 14.95 -0.56
N VAL A 107 22.77 15.68 0.47
CA VAL A 107 22.72 15.20 1.86
C VAL A 107 21.29 14.93 2.30
N PHE A 108 20.35 15.83 2.03
CA PHE A 108 18.93 15.62 2.34
C PHE A 108 18.35 14.40 1.59
N GLN A 109 18.74 14.18 0.34
CA GLN A 109 18.29 13.02 -0.42
C GLN A 109 18.83 11.71 0.16
N LEU A 110 20.09 11.69 0.62
CA LEU A 110 20.67 10.53 1.31
C LEU A 110 19.95 10.25 2.63
N ILE A 111 19.64 11.28 3.42
CA ILE A 111 18.87 11.15 4.66
C ILE A 111 17.46 10.62 4.35
N SER A 112 16.79 11.13 3.31
CA SER A 112 15.47 10.66 2.88
C SER A 112 15.50 9.18 2.52
N CYS A 113 16.46 8.76 1.69
CA CYS A 113 16.63 7.37 1.28
C CYS A 113 16.92 6.45 2.47
N PHE A 114 17.81 6.86 3.37
CA PHE A 114 18.12 6.09 4.58
C PHE A 114 16.90 5.94 5.49
N THR A 115 16.15 7.03 5.72
CA THR A 115 14.94 7.02 6.56
C THR A 115 13.86 6.12 5.96
N GLN A 116 13.69 6.17 4.63
CA GLN A 116 12.75 5.31 3.91
C GLN A 116 13.06 3.83 4.10
N GLU A 117 14.30 3.42 3.82
CA GLU A 117 14.71 2.02 3.90
C GLU A 117 14.76 1.53 5.35
N PHE A 118 15.11 2.40 6.29
CA PHE A 118 15.01 2.12 7.72
C PHE A 118 13.55 1.87 8.15
N GLY A 119 12.61 2.72 7.73
CA GLY A 119 11.18 2.56 8.00
C GLY A 119 10.62 1.26 7.41
N LYS A 120 10.90 0.99 6.13
CA LYS A 120 10.47 -0.26 5.45
C LYS A 120 11.01 -1.50 6.15
N LYS A 121 12.29 -1.50 6.54
CA LYS A 121 12.90 -2.60 7.29
C LYS A 121 12.11 -2.90 8.58
N TRP A 122 11.79 -1.88 9.36
CA TRP A 122 11.08 -2.09 10.63
C TRP A 122 9.62 -2.48 10.45
N LEU A 123 8.95 -1.97 9.42
CA LEU A 123 7.60 -2.43 9.03
C LEU A 123 7.61 -3.89 8.59
N PHE A 124 8.64 -4.32 7.85
CA PHE A 124 8.82 -5.72 7.50
C PHE A 124 9.00 -6.59 8.74
N VAL A 125 9.87 -6.18 9.67
CA VAL A 125 10.07 -6.89 10.96
C VAL A 125 8.76 -6.99 11.73
N LEU A 126 8.00 -5.89 11.83
CA LEU A 126 6.70 -5.85 12.49
C LEU A 126 5.69 -6.82 11.83
N GLY A 127 5.59 -6.81 10.50
CA GLY A 127 4.73 -7.72 9.75
C GLY A 127 5.09 -9.19 9.98
N VAL A 128 6.38 -9.53 10.01
CA VAL A 128 6.86 -10.88 10.31
C VAL A 128 6.52 -11.30 11.74
N ARG A 129 6.68 -10.40 12.73
CA ARG A 129 6.30 -10.69 14.11
C ARG A 129 4.80 -10.95 14.25
N ILE A 130 3.97 -10.08 13.68
CA ILE A 130 2.50 -10.27 13.68
C ILE A 130 2.14 -11.62 13.06
N ARG A 131 2.67 -11.95 11.88
CA ARG A 131 2.47 -13.27 11.25
C ARG A 131 2.86 -14.42 12.17
N ASN A 132 4.06 -14.37 12.75
CA ASN A 132 4.59 -15.44 13.58
C ASN A 132 3.74 -15.65 14.84
N GLY A 133 3.33 -14.57 15.51
CA GLY A 133 2.44 -14.66 16.67
C GLY A 133 1.04 -15.18 16.31
N LEU A 134 0.49 -14.78 15.17
CA LEU A 134 -0.79 -15.33 14.68
C LEU A 134 -0.68 -16.83 14.41
N ILE A 135 0.38 -17.29 13.74
CA ILE A 135 0.61 -18.72 13.50
C ILE A 135 0.73 -19.48 14.83
N GLY A 136 1.48 -18.96 15.80
CA GLY A 136 1.61 -19.57 17.12
C GLY A 136 0.27 -19.67 17.88
N LEU A 137 -0.56 -18.62 17.85
CA LEU A 137 -1.91 -18.65 18.43
C LEU A 137 -2.83 -19.64 17.73
N ILE A 138 -2.79 -19.70 16.40
CA ILE A 138 -3.61 -20.62 15.60
C ILE A 138 -3.20 -22.07 15.90
N TYR A 139 -1.90 -22.34 15.97
CA TYR A 139 -1.36 -23.66 16.28
C TYR A 139 -1.75 -24.12 17.70
N ASP A 140 -1.59 -23.25 18.70
CA ASP A 140 -2.00 -23.52 20.08
C ASP A 140 -3.49 -23.81 20.20
N LYS A 141 -4.31 -23.03 19.47
CA LYS A 141 -5.75 -23.24 19.45
C LYS A 141 -6.13 -24.55 18.76
N ALA A 142 -5.46 -24.91 17.67
CA ALA A 142 -5.68 -26.17 16.96
C ALA A 142 -5.38 -27.38 17.84
N LEU A 143 -4.36 -27.32 18.71
CA LEU A 143 -4.03 -28.39 19.65
C LEU A 143 -5.02 -28.54 20.81
N LYS A 144 -5.71 -27.47 21.21
CA LYS A 144 -6.65 -27.44 22.34
C LYS A 144 -8.11 -27.74 21.93
N LEU A 145 -8.42 -27.83 20.65
CA LEU A 145 -9.77 -28.08 20.15
C LEU A 145 -10.07 -29.59 20.10
N ASN A 146 -11.26 -29.99 20.54
CA ASN A 146 -11.76 -31.36 20.39
C ASN A 146 -12.09 -31.65 18.91
N ALA A 147 -12.14 -32.93 18.53
CA ALA A 147 -12.40 -33.37 17.15
C ALA A 147 -13.68 -32.77 16.53
N SER A 148 -14.70 -32.43 17.34
CA SER A 148 -15.93 -31.75 16.89
C SER A 148 -15.75 -30.26 16.56
N GLY A 149 -14.74 -29.60 17.11
CA GLY A 149 -14.39 -28.20 16.81
C GLY A 149 -13.38 -28.04 15.68
N ILE A 150 -12.79 -29.15 15.21
CA ILE A 150 -11.91 -29.20 14.03
C ILE A 150 -12.77 -29.65 12.85
N GLU A 151 -13.78 -28.86 12.47
CA GLU A 151 -14.67 -29.23 11.36
C GLU A 151 -13.90 -29.31 10.02
N GLU A 152 -12.80 -28.55 9.87
CA GLU A 152 -11.92 -28.61 8.70
C GLU A 152 -10.44 -28.32 9.04
N PRO A 153 -9.56 -29.33 9.13
CA PRO A 153 -8.12 -29.13 9.34
C PRO A 153 -7.50 -28.22 8.27
N GLY A 154 -8.02 -28.28 7.04
CA GLY A 154 -7.59 -27.44 5.91
C GLY A 154 -7.78 -25.95 6.17
N ARG A 155 -8.77 -25.55 6.98
CA ARG A 155 -9.01 -24.14 7.34
C ARG A 155 -7.89 -23.58 8.20
N PHE A 156 -7.37 -24.36 9.17
CA PHE A 156 -6.23 -23.95 9.98
C PHE A 156 -4.96 -23.79 9.14
N VAL A 157 -4.73 -24.72 8.22
CA VAL A 157 -3.60 -24.64 7.27
C VAL A 157 -3.73 -23.39 6.41
N ASN A 158 -4.94 -23.08 5.90
CA ASN A 158 -5.17 -21.86 5.13
C ASN A 158 -4.90 -20.59 5.95
N LEU A 159 -5.39 -20.54 7.19
CA LEU A 159 -5.15 -19.40 8.10
C LEU A 159 -3.65 -19.16 8.33
N MET A 160 -2.85 -20.23 8.50
CA MET A 160 -1.41 -20.13 8.73
C MET A 160 -0.62 -19.83 7.45
N ALA A 161 -1.03 -20.41 6.31
CA ALA A 161 -0.27 -20.36 5.06
C ALA A 161 -0.65 -19.19 4.15
N ASN A 162 -1.91 -18.73 4.18
CA ASN A 162 -2.42 -17.69 3.29
C ASN A 162 -2.82 -16.43 4.05
N ASP A 163 -3.58 -16.53 5.15
CA ASP A 163 -4.10 -15.34 5.85
C ASP A 163 -3.04 -14.64 6.72
N ALA A 164 -2.27 -15.37 7.52
CA ALA A 164 -1.24 -14.77 8.39
C ALA A 164 -0.12 -14.04 7.60
N PRO A 165 0.35 -14.53 6.44
CA PRO A 165 1.33 -13.82 5.62
C PRO A 165 0.82 -12.53 4.97
N VAL A 166 -0.50 -12.30 4.88
CA VAL A 166 -1.06 -11.03 4.35
C VAL A 166 -0.51 -9.83 5.10
N PHE A 167 -0.21 -9.95 6.39
CA PHE A 167 0.39 -8.88 7.19
C PHE A 167 1.82 -8.52 6.74
N ILE A 168 2.53 -9.44 6.10
CA ILE A 168 3.83 -9.14 5.47
C ILE A 168 3.56 -8.36 4.18
N GLY A 169 3.91 -7.08 4.18
CA GLY A 169 3.76 -6.18 3.03
C GLY A 169 2.54 -5.27 3.12
N ASN A 170 1.37 -5.75 3.58
CA ASN A 170 0.21 -4.86 3.73
C ASN A 170 0.32 -3.93 4.95
N VAL A 171 1.06 -4.33 6.00
CA VAL A 171 1.34 -3.43 7.13
C VAL A 171 2.11 -2.20 6.63
N GLU A 172 3.07 -2.35 5.73
CA GLU A 172 3.78 -1.20 5.14
C GLU A 172 2.80 -0.22 4.51
N MET A 173 1.91 -0.75 3.66
CA MET A 173 0.90 0.04 2.99
C MET A 173 0.03 0.81 3.99
N VAL A 174 -0.50 0.14 5.03
CA VAL A 174 -1.30 0.75 6.12
C VAL A 174 -0.58 1.94 6.76
N PHE A 175 0.70 1.78 7.08
CA PHE A 175 1.48 2.84 7.73
C PHE A 175 1.73 4.04 6.82
N PHE A 176 1.97 3.81 5.52
CA PHE A 176 2.02 4.89 4.54
C PHE A 176 0.71 5.68 4.49
N GLY A 177 -0.44 5.01 4.40
CA GLY A 177 -1.72 5.72 4.35
C GLY A 177 -2.09 6.44 5.66
N LEU A 178 -1.62 5.96 6.82
CA LEU A 178 -1.77 6.65 8.10
C LEU A 178 -0.88 7.92 8.19
N ALA A 179 0.27 7.93 7.52
CA ALA A 179 1.17 9.09 7.47
C ALA A 179 0.69 10.16 6.46
N SER A 180 0.09 9.73 5.34
CA SER A 180 -0.40 10.60 4.25
C SER A 180 -1.16 11.87 4.68
N PRO A 181 -2.09 11.86 5.66
CA PRO A 181 -2.82 13.07 6.05
C PRO A 181 -1.90 14.18 6.57
N VAL A 182 -0.87 13.82 7.34
CA VAL A 182 0.12 14.78 7.84
C VAL A 182 0.88 15.40 6.66
N MET A 183 1.27 14.57 5.69
CA MET A 183 1.95 15.02 4.49
C MET A 183 1.07 15.97 3.65
N PHE A 184 -0.22 15.66 3.47
CA PHE A 184 -1.15 16.53 2.74
C PHE A 184 -1.28 17.91 3.39
N ILE A 185 -1.44 17.96 4.71
CA ILE A 185 -1.53 19.22 5.46
C ILE A 185 -0.28 20.06 5.22
N VAL A 186 0.91 19.48 5.42
CA VAL A 186 2.18 20.20 5.24
C VAL A 186 2.39 20.64 3.79
N LEU A 187 2.06 19.78 2.82
CA LEU A 187 2.16 20.09 1.40
C LEU A 187 1.28 21.29 1.01
N PHE A 188 0.02 21.34 1.44
CA PHE A 188 -0.85 22.47 1.15
C PHE A 188 -0.41 23.75 1.86
N VAL A 189 0.13 23.65 3.08
CA VAL A 189 0.76 24.79 3.77
C VAL A 189 1.95 25.32 2.97
N LEU A 190 2.82 24.45 2.45
CA LEU A 190 3.95 24.85 1.61
C LEU A 190 3.50 25.51 0.30
N ILE A 191 2.44 25.00 -0.33
CA ILE A 191 1.87 25.63 -1.53
C ILE A 191 1.27 26.99 -1.19
N TYR A 192 0.59 27.14 -0.06
CA TYR A 192 0.08 28.43 0.41
C TYR A 192 1.22 29.44 0.64
N ILE A 193 2.34 29.01 1.23
CA ILE A 193 3.51 29.88 1.40
C ILE A 193 4.11 30.29 0.04
N ASN A 194 4.14 29.38 -0.94
CA ASN A 194 4.76 29.65 -2.25
C ASN A 194 3.86 30.47 -3.20
N MET A 195 2.55 30.20 -3.20
CA MET A 195 1.56 30.71 -4.17
C MET A 195 0.44 31.56 -3.53
N GLY A 196 0.40 31.70 -2.20
CA GLY A 196 -0.58 32.50 -1.48
C GLY A 196 -2.01 32.00 -1.66
N LYS A 197 -2.94 32.94 -1.91
CA LYS A 197 -4.38 32.67 -2.06
C LYS A 197 -4.72 31.69 -3.18
N TRP A 198 -3.83 31.48 -4.14
CA TRP A 198 -4.08 30.56 -5.26
C TRP A 198 -4.13 29.08 -4.85
N VAL A 199 -3.72 28.74 -3.61
CA VAL A 199 -3.79 27.36 -3.07
C VAL A 199 -5.21 26.78 -3.06
N TYR A 200 -6.25 27.64 -2.99
CA TYR A 200 -7.64 27.15 -2.93
C TYR A 200 -8.06 26.41 -4.21
N VAL A 201 -7.49 26.77 -5.36
CA VAL A 201 -7.78 26.10 -6.65
C VAL A 201 -7.36 24.61 -6.62
N PRO A 202 -6.08 24.26 -6.39
CA PRO A 202 -5.67 22.87 -6.30
C PRO A 202 -6.30 22.14 -5.09
N LEU A 203 -6.64 22.85 -4.01
CA LEU A 203 -7.35 22.25 -2.87
C LEU A 203 -8.75 21.76 -3.26
N ILE A 204 -9.50 22.54 -4.04
CA ILE A 204 -10.82 22.13 -4.56
C ILE A 204 -10.69 20.91 -5.47
N VAL A 205 -9.71 20.92 -6.38
CA VAL A 205 -9.43 19.76 -7.27
C VAL A 205 -9.10 18.52 -6.45
N PHE A 206 -8.29 18.66 -5.41
CA PHE A 206 -7.92 17.56 -4.52
C PHE A 206 -9.11 17.00 -3.75
N ILE A 207 -9.98 17.85 -3.19
CA ILE A 207 -11.19 17.41 -2.49
C ILE A 207 -12.15 16.69 -3.45
N ALA A 208 -12.38 17.25 -4.65
CA ALA A 208 -13.18 16.61 -5.68
C ALA A 208 -12.61 15.23 -6.06
N PHE A 209 -11.30 15.13 -6.18
CA PHE A 209 -10.61 13.87 -6.44
C PHE A 209 -10.83 12.85 -5.31
N LEU A 210 -10.72 13.25 -4.05
CA LEU A 210 -10.98 12.35 -2.90
C LEU A 210 -12.40 11.79 -2.92
N LEU A 211 -13.41 12.63 -3.21
CA LEU A 211 -14.80 12.19 -3.33
C LEU A 211 -14.99 11.21 -4.49
N LEU A 212 -14.38 11.49 -5.65
CA LEU A 212 -14.38 10.57 -6.78
C LEU A 212 -13.73 9.23 -6.40
N ASN A 213 -12.61 9.24 -5.66
CA ASN A 213 -11.92 8.01 -5.26
C ASN A 213 -12.79 7.08 -4.42
N ILE A 214 -13.51 7.66 -3.46
CA ILE A 214 -14.45 6.90 -2.63
C ILE A 214 -15.54 6.25 -3.51
N GLY A 215 -16.13 7.02 -4.43
CA GLY A 215 -17.14 6.50 -5.36
C GLY A 215 -16.61 5.39 -6.29
N PHE A 216 -15.41 5.58 -6.85
CA PHE A 216 -14.74 4.56 -7.66
C PHE A 216 -14.46 3.29 -6.87
N GLY A 217 -14.05 3.41 -5.60
CA GLY A 217 -13.82 2.27 -4.71
C GLY A 217 -15.07 1.42 -4.50
N PHE A 218 -16.19 2.06 -4.14
CA PHE A 218 -17.49 1.38 -3.99
C PHE A 218 -17.93 0.67 -5.28
N LEU A 219 -17.80 1.34 -6.43
CA LEU A 219 -18.19 0.77 -7.71
C LEU A 219 -17.31 -0.42 -8.09
N ASN A 220 -15.99 -0.30 -7.89
CA ASN A 220 -15.05 -1.38 -8.14
C ASN A 220 -15.34 -2.60 -7.25
N GLY A 221 -15.60 -2.39 -5.96
CA GLY A 221 -16.00 -3.45 -5.04
C GLY A 221 -17.28 -4.17 -5.49
N LYS A 222 -18.30 -3.42 -5.93
CA LYS A 222 -19.54 -3.99 -6.46
C LYS A 222 -19.32 -4.82 -7.74
N LEU A 223 -18.49 -4.34 -8.66
CA LEU A 223 -18.15 -5.05 -9.90
C LEU A 223 -17.30 -6.30 -9.61
N PHE A 224 -16.35 -6.21 -8.68
CA PHE A 224 -15.53 -7.32 -8.26
C PHE A 224 -16.37 -8.44 -7.63
N SER A 225 -17.32 -8.11 -6.76
CA SER A 225 -18.26 -9.08 -6.19
C SER A 225 -19.10 -9.77 -7.27
N LYS A 226 -19.56 -9.04 -8.30
CA LYS A 226 -20.27 -9.64 -9.45
C LYS A 226 -19.37 -10.56 -10.27
N PHE A 227 -18.12 -10.17 -10.50
CA PHE A 227 -17.14 -11.01 -11.16
C PHE A 227 -16.93 -12.33 -10.40
N VAL A 228 -16.67 -12.25 -9.09
CA VAL A 228 -16.46 -13.43 -8.23
C VAL A 228 -17.69 -14.35 -8.28
N TYR A 229 -18.89 -13.78 -8.20
CA TYR A 229 -20.14 -14.54 -8.32
C TYR A 229 -20.29 -15.27 -9.66
N MET A 230 -19.97 -14.61 -10.79
CA MET A 230 -20.04 -15.25 -12.11
C MET A 230 -18.97 -16.34 -12.29
N LYS A 231 -17.77 -16.11 -11.75
CA LYS A 231 -16.71 -17.11 -11.68
C LYS A 231 -17.19 -18.35 -10.92
N ASP A 232 -17.77 -18.18 -9.73
CA ASP A 232 -18.22 -19.29 -8.89
C ASP A 232 -19.34 -20.09 -9.57
N LYS A 233 -20.28 -19.42 -10.24
CA LYS A 233 -21.30 -20.08 -11.08
C LYS A 233 -20.72 -20.93 -12.22
N ARG A 234 -19.60 -20.50 -12.82
CA ARG A 234 -18.94 -21.27 -13.88
C ARG A 234 -18.21 -22.47 -13.29
N VAL A 235 -17.46 -22.27 -12.20
CA VAL A 235 -16.68 -23.33 -11.56
C VAL A 235 -17.60 -24.41 -10.99
N SER A 236 -18.69 -24.04 -10.31
CA SER A 236 -19.70 -24.99 -9.83
C SER A 236 -20.29 -25.82 -10.97
N PHE A 237 -20.68 -25.17 -12.06
CA PHE A 237 -21.23 -25.87 -13.23
C PHE A 237 -20.21 -26.81 -13.89
N MET A 238 -18.93 -26.43 -13.93
CA MET A 238 -17.88 -27.34 -14.38
C MET A 238 -17.70 -28.53 -13.42
N GLY A 239 -17.85 -28.32 -12.11
CA GLY A 239 -17.88 -29.41 -11.12
C GLY A 239 -18.99 -30.42 -11.39
N GLU A 240 -20.22 -29.96 -11.64
CA GLU A 240 -21.36 -30.81 -12.01
C GLU A 240 -21.11 -31.62 -13.29
N ILE A 241 -20.49 -31.00 -14.30
CA ILE A 241 -20.12 -31.65 -15.57
C ILE A 241 -19.11 -32.76 -15.34
N LEU A 242 -18.07 -32.49 -14.54
CA LEU A 242 -17.02 -33.48 -14.26
C LEU A 242 -17.57 -34.65 -13.46
N HIS A 243 -18.47 -34.39 -12.49
CA HIS A 243 -19.14 -35.43 -11.73
C HIS A 243 -20.00 -36.34 -12.64
N ASN A 244 -20.69 -35.77 -13.62
CA ASN A 244 -21.60 -36.48 -14.53
C ASN A 244 -21.01 -36.74 -15.93
N ILE A 245 -19.68 -36.77 -16.06
CA ILE A 245 -19.02 -36.76 -17.38
C ILE A 245 -19.40 -37.97 -18.25
N LYS A 246 -19.57 -39.14 -17.64
CA LYS A 246 -19.98 -40.37 -18.35
C LYS A 246 -21.34 -40.18 -19.03
N PHE A 247 -22.31 -39.60 -18.34
CA PHE A 247 -23.65 -39.34 -18.88
C PHE A 247 -23.62 -38.37 -20.05
N ILE A 248 -22.81 -37.32 -19.97
CA ILE A 248 -22.64 -36.35 -21.05
C ILE A 248 -22.05 -37.01 -22.30
N LYS A 249 -21.07 -37.90 -22.13
CA LYS A 249 -20.47 -38.66 -23.23
C LYS A 249 -21.43 -39.65 -23.87
N TYR A 250 -22.17 -40.44 -23.07
CA TYR A 250 -23.15 -41.39 -23.60
C TYR A 250 -24.23 -40.73 -24.46
N ASN A 251 -24.59 -39.48 -24.14
CA ASN A 251 -25.59 -38.72 -24.88
C ASN A 251 -25.01 -37.80 -25.97
N ASN A 252 -23.69 -37.82 -26.21
CA ASN A 252 -23.00 -36.89 -27.14
C ASN A 252 -23.31 -35.40 -26.88
N TRP A 253 -23.53 -35.01 -25.61
CA TRP A 253 -23.89 -33.64 -25.23
C TRP A 253 -22.69 -32.70 -25.04
N GLU A 254 -21.50 -33.12 -25.44
CA GLU A 254 -20.24 -32.37 -25.25
C GLU A 254 -20.34 -30.96 -25.86
N LYS A 255 -20.71 -30.84 -27.15
CA LYS A 255 -20.83 -29.54 -27.85
C LYS A 255 -21.90 -28.63 -27.24
N THR A 256 -23.01 -29.20 -26.77
CA THR A 256 -24.09 -28.42 -26.14
C THR A 256 -23.67 -27.90 -24.77
N THR A 257 -22.98 -28.73 -24.01
CA THR A 257 -22.42 -28.38 -22.69
C THR A 257 -21.34 -27.31 -22.82
N GLU A 258 -20.45 -27.44 -23.80
CA GLU A 258 -19.42 -26.45 -24.13
C GLU A 258 -20.05 -25.08 -24.44
N LYS A 259 -21.09 -25.02 -25.28
CA LYS A 259 -21.82 -23.77 -25.54
C LYS A 259 -22.40 -23.14 -24.27
N ARG A 260 -22.91 -23.94 -23.32
CA ARG A 260 -23.41 -23.45 -22.03
C ARG A 260 -22.29 -22.89 -21.15
N ILE A 261 -21.12 -23.54 -21.10
CA ILE A 261 -19.93 -23.02 -20.41
C ILE A 261 -19.49 -21.70 -21.06
N GLY A 262 -19.44 -21.66 -22.40
CA GLY A 262 -19.07 -20.48 -23.17
C GLY A 262 -19.94 -19.26 -22.84
N LYS A 263 -21.27 -19.44 -22.74
CA LYS A 263 -22.19 -18.37 -22.31
C LYS A 263 -21.87 -17.85 -20.90
N LYS A 264 -21.57 -18.72 -19.94
CA LYS A 264 -21.17 -18.31 -18.58
C LYS A 264 -19.82 -17.58 -18.60
N ARG A 265 -18.87 -18.06 -19.41
CA ARG A 265 -17.54 -17.44 -19.57
C ARG A 265 -17.63 -16.04 -20.18
N LEU A 266 -18.54 -15.80 -21.13
CA LEU A 266 -18.75 -14.46 -21.69
C LEU A 266 -19.18 -13.45 -20.63
N TRP A 267 -20.13 -13.83 -19.76
CA TRP A 267 -20.53 -12.98 -18.63
C TRP A 267 -19.41 -12.74 -17.63
N GLU A 268 -18.64 -13.78 -17.29
CA GLU A 268 -17.45 -13.64 -16.44
C GLU A 268 -16.46 -12.65 -17.06
N LEU A 269 -16.10 -12.83 -18.34
CA LEU A 269 -15.17 -11.96 -19.05
C LEU A 269 -15.65 -10.51 -19.12
N PHE A 270 -16.96 -10.29 -19.30
CA PHE A 270 -17.54 -8.95 -19.28
C PHE A 270 -17.30 -8.25 -17.94
N PHE A 271 -17.55 -8.93 -16.82
CA PHE A 271 -17.29 -8.34 -15.50
C PHE A 271 -15.80 -8.21 -15.18
N VAL A 272 -14.96 -9.14 -15.61
CA VAL A 272 -13.49 -9.01 -15.51
C VAL A 272 -13.02 -7.77 -16.26
N PHE A 273 -13.50 -7.57 -17.50
CA PHE A 273 -13.16 -6.41 -18.30
C PHE A 273 -13.58 -5.11 -17.61
N LEU A 274 -14.81 -5.04 -17.08
CA LEU A 274 -15.27 -3.87 -16.33
C LEU A 274 -14.39 -3.59 -15.10
N VAL A 275 -14.12 -4.60 -14.27
CA VAL A 275 -13.23 -4.44 -13.10
C VAL A 275 -11.85 -3.93 -13.53
N GLY A 276 -11.27 -4.54 -14.56
CA GLY A 276 -9.97 -4.13 -15.10
C GLY A 276 -9.99 -2.68 -15.60
N PHE A 277 -11.01 -2.31 -16.39
CA PHE A 277 -11.19 -0.97 -16.91
C PHE A 277 -11.26 0.07 -15.78
N PHE A 278 -12.16 -0.12 -14.81
CA PHE A 278 -12.31 0.80 -13.68
C PHE A 278 -11.04 0.90 -12.83
N ARG A 279 -10.34 -0.22 -12.59
CA ARG A 279 -9.09 -0.24 -11.83
C ARG A 279 -7.95 0.49 -12.57
N CYS A 280 -7.84 0.32 -13.89
CA CYS A 280 -6.89 1.05 -14.71
C CYS A 280 -7.22 2.55 -14.74
N SER A 281 -8.49 2.92 -14.95
CA SER A 281 -8.92 4.33 -14.90
C SER A 281 -8.60 4.97 -13.56
N PHE A 282 -8.87 4.28 -12.46
CA PHE A 282 -8.54 4.74 -11.11
C PHE A 282 -7.05 4.96 -10.91
N PHE A 283 -6.22 4.02 -11.35
CA PHE A 283 -4.77 4.12 -11.28
C PHE A 283 -4.27 5.34 -12.08
N THR A 284 -4.74 5.52 -13.32
CA THR A 284 -4.38 6.65 -14.17
C THR A 284 -4.78 7.98 -13.54
N LEU A 285 -6.02 8.10 -13.04
CA LEU A 285 -6.50 9.30 -12.35
C LEU A 285 -5.63 9.66 -11.15
N THR A 286 -5.17 8.66 -10.40
CA THR A 286 -4.31 8.87 -9.23
C THR A 286 -2.89 9.31 -9.60
N VAL A 287 -2.32 8.79 -10.68
CA VAL A 287 -1.01 9.21 -11.16
C VAL A 287 -1.05 10.65 -11.70
N GLU A 288 -2.15 11.04 -12.33
CA GLU A 288 -2.31 12.34 -12.99
C GLU A 288 -2.90 13.45 -12.11
N ILE A 289 -3.17 13.17 -10.83
CA ILE A 289 -3.74 14.17 -9.91
C ILE A 289 -2.82 15.41 -9.80
N GLY A 290 -1.51 15.20 -9.68
CA GLY A 290 -0.54 16.29 -9.57
C GLY A 290 -0.49 17.16 -10.84
N SER A 291 -0.58 16.53 -12.01
CA SER A 291 -0.66 17.22 -13.30
C SER A 291 -1.96 18.05 -13.39
N SER A 292 -3.09 17.47 -12.98
CA SER A 292 -4.41 18.11 -12.98
C SER A 292 -4.46 19.32 -12.06
N MET A 293 -3.91 19.20 -10.85
CA MET A 293 -3.76 20.30 -9.89
C MET A 293 -2.86 21.42 -10.44
N SER A 294 -1.76 21.05 -11.12
CA SER A 294 -0.86 22.02 -11.77
C SER A 294 -1.57 22.80 -12.86
N ILE A 295 -2.27 22.12 -13.78
CA ILE A 295 -2.99 22.74 -14.90
C ILE A 295 -4.05 23.70 -14.37
N ALA A 296 -4.89 23.25 -13.42
CA ALA A 296 -5.94 24.08 -12.84
C ALA A 296 -5.38 25.36 -12.19
N LEU A 297 -4.30 25.22 -11.39
CA LEU A 297 -3.64 26.34 -10.75
C LEU A 297 -3.09 27.35 -11.76
N PHE A 298 -2.26 26.90 -12.72
CA PHE A 298 -1.57 27.80 -13.64
C PHE A 298 -2.52 28.44 -14.65
N VAL A 299 -3.54 27.72 -15.13
CA VAL A 299 -4.57 28.31 -16.00
C VAL A 299 -5.30 29.45 -15.27
N THR A 300 -5.67 29.25 -14.01
CA THR A 300 -6.37 30.29 -13.24
C THR A 300 -5.46 31.49 -12.95
N MET A 301 -4.17 31.26 -12.68
CA MET A 301 -3.19 32.33 -12.50
C MET A 301 -2.97 33.16 -13.77
N VAL A 302 -2.90 32.52 -14.94
CA VAL A 302 -2.78 33.19 -16.24
C VAL A 302 -4.02 34.03 -16.52
N MET A 303 -5.22 33.49 -16.31
CA MET A 303 -6.48 34.21 -16.50
C MET A 303 -6.61 35.43 -15.58
N SER A 304 -5.95 35.39 -14.42
CA SER A 304 -6.00 36.46 -13.42
C SER A 304 -4.83 37.46 -13.55
N SER A 305 -4.03 37.36 -14.63
CA SER A 305 -2.87 38.22 -14.89
C SER A 305 -1.87 38.29 -13.74
N SER A 306 -1.70 37.19 -12.99
CA SER A 306 -0.75 37.12 -11.88
C SER A 306 0.68 36.92 -12.40
N GLU A 307 1.65 37.63 -11.82
CA GLU A 307 3.06 37.37 -12.13
C GLU A 307 3.49 35.98 -11.66
N MET A 308 4.14 35.23 -12.54
CA MET A 308 4.64 33.88 -12.27
C MET A 308 6.15 33.83 -12.40
N GLN A 309 6.84 33.66 -11.27
CA GLN A 309 8.27 33.38 -11.28
C GLN A 309 8.53 31.90 -11.60
N LEU A 310 9.42 31.63 -12.55
CA LEU A 310 9.79 30.27 -12.99
C LEU A 310 10.14 29.34 -11.83
N ALA A 311 10.91 29.84 -10.85
CA ALA A 311 11.28 29.08 -9.66
C ALA A 311 10.05 28.61 -8.87
N ARG A 312 9.02 29.45 -8.72
CA ARG A 312 7.79 29.08 -8.01
C ARG A 312 7.00 28.03 -8.77
N VAL A 313 6.87 28.20 -10.09
CA VAL A 313 6.17 27.25 -10.99
C VAL A 313 6.79 25.86 -10.89
N ILE A 314 8.10 25.73 -11.09
CA ILE A 314 8.80 24.43 -11.06
C ILE A 314 8.68 23.78 -9.68
N THR A 315 8.83 24.57 -8.61
CA THR A 315 8.69 24.08 -7.23
C THR A 315 7.30 23.52 -6.96
N THR A 316 6.25 24.22 -7.40
CA THR A 316 4.87 23.79 -7.20
C THR A 316 4.55 22.53 -8.01
N ILE A 317 5.05 22.40 -9.23
CA ILE A 317 4.93 21.16 -10.01
C ILE A 317 5.62 20.00 -9.28
N ALA A 318 6.82 20.23 -8.73
CA ALA A 318 7.54 19.22 -7.96
C ALA A 318 6.78 18.81 -6.68
N LEU A 319 6.20 19.78 -5.95
CA LEU A 319 5.34 19.51 -4.79
C LEU A 319 4.11 18.69 -5.17
N PHE A 320 3.43 19.02 -6.28
CA PHE A 320 2.30 18.23 -6.76
C PHE A 320 2.69 16.81 -7.19
N ASN A 321 3.91 16.59 -7.69
CA ASN A 321 4.38 15.24 -7.99
C ASN A 321 4.63 14.40 -6.72
N SER A 322 5.00 15.02 -5.61
CA SER A 322 5.15 14.34 -4.32
C SER A 322 3.84 13.79 -3.77
N ILE A 323 2.68 14.32 -4.19
CA ILE A 323 1.35 13.87 -3.71
C ILE A 323 0.93 12.49 -4.24
N ARG A 324 1.52 12.04 -5.35
CA ARG A 324 1.06 10.87 -6.11
C ARG A 324 1.08 9.57 -5.29
N ILE A 325 2.19 9.29 -4.60
CA ILE A 325 2.36 8.04 -3.83
C ILE A 325 1.42 7.99 -2.60
N PRO A 326 1.33 9.04 -1.77
CA PRO A 326 0.37 9.08 -0.66
C PRO A 326 -1.08 8.89 -1.10
N VAL A 327 -1.51 9.59 -2.15
CA VAL A 327 -2.88 9.50 -2.69
C VAL A 327 -3.18 8.10 -3.20
N ARG A 328 -2.24 7.48 -3.92
CA ARG A 328 -2.36 6.08 -4.37
C ARG A 328 -2.56 5.14 -3.20
N THR A 329 -1.80 5.34 -2.14
CA THR A 329 -1.82 4.45 -0.99
C THR A 329 -3.12 4.57 -0.20
N VAL A 330 -3.62 5.79 -0.01
CA VAL A 330 -4.94 6.05 0.58
C VAL A 330 -6.07 5.49 -0.29
N GLY A 331 -6.00 5.71 -1.60
CA GLY A 331 -6.99 5.23 -2.55
C GLY A 331 -7.12 3.70 -2.53
N LEU A 332 -5.99 2.99 -2.48
CA LEU A 332 -5.98 1.53 -2.39
C LEU A 332 -6.44 0.98 -1.02
N MET A 333 -6.43 1.77 0.07
CA MET A 333 -7.02 1.35 1.35
C MET A 333 -8.54 1.49 1.38
N ALA A 334 -9.08 2.42 0.59
CA ALA A 334 -10.50 2.67 0.53
C ALA A 334 -11.25 1.64 -0.34
N THR A 335 -10.53 0.87 -1.16
CA THR A 335 -11.04 -0.21 -2.01
C THR A 335 -10.85 -1.57 -1.36
#